data_AF-A0A329U8W9-F1
#
_entry.id   AF-A0A329U8W9-F1
#
_cell.length_a   1.000
_cell.length_b   1.000
_cell.length_c   1.000
_cell.angle_alpha   90.00
_cell.angle_beta   90.00
_cell.angle_gamma   90.00
#
_symmetry.space_group_name_H-M   'P 1'
#
loop_
_entity.id
_entity.type
_entity.pdbx_description
1 polymer ?
#
loop_
_entity_poly.entity_id
_entity_poly.type
_entity_poly.pdbx_seq_one_letter_code
_entity_poly.pdbx_strand_id
1 'polypeptide(L)'
;MDRSELEKLAERYQQKADRAFENYQDTGLRRYDTERNNMEDLADALRMAANAADEHAEHTNMRGSLAEFVNAAQNIKCTTDQDDRVKLVDKLVEDLLAYGRMHNWIAMKG
;
A
#
# COMPACT_ATOMS: atom_id res chain seq x y z
N MET A 1 -10.76 4.62 -6.60
CA MET A 1 -11.22 3.94 -5.38
C MET A 1 -10.01 3.81 -4.50
N ASP A 2 -9.95 4.58 -3.42
CA ASP A 2 -8.84 4.51 -2.45
C ASP A 2 -9.07 3.38 -1.42
N ARG A 3 -8.04 3.07 -0.64
CA ARG A 3 -8.10 2.04 0.41
C ARG A 3 -9.26 2.28 1.39
N SER A 4 -9.48 3.51 1.84
CA SER A 4 -10.53 3.82 2.82
C SER A 4 -11.93 3.66 2.22
N GLU A 5 -12.11 3.94 0.92
CA GLU A 5 -13.34 3.69 0.19
C GLU A 5 -13.63 2.20 0.08
N LEU A 6 -12.61 1.37 -0.19
CA LEU A 6 -12.71 -0.10 -0.23
C LEU A 6 -13.01 -0.69 1.16
N GLU A 7 -12.35 -0.20 2.21
CA GLU A 7 -12.60 -0.62 3.60
C GLU A 7 -14.02 -0.27 4.06
N LYS A 8 -14.48 0.96 3.82
CA LYS A 8 -15.87 1.36 4.12
C LYS A 8 -16.90 0.51 3.39
N LEU A 9 -16.59 0.11 2.15
CA LEU A 9 -17.49 -0.76 1.40
C LEU A 9 -17.48 -2.18 1.96
N ALA A 10 -16.30 -2.70 2.34
CA ALA A 10 -16.17 -3.99 3.00
C ALA A 10 -16.96 -4.05 4.31
N GLU A 11 -16.86 -3.01 5.15
CA GLU A 11 -17.64 -2.90 6.40
C GLU A 11 -19.15 -2.94 6.15
N ARG A 12 -19.62 -2.23 5.11
CA ARG A 12 -21.05 -2.25 4.75
C ARG A 12 -21.53 -3.64 4.34
N TYR A 13 -20.71 -4.40 3.63
CA TYR A 13 -21.05 -5.77 3.24
C TYR A 13 -20.96 -6.74 4.41
N GLN A 14 -20.01 -6.55 5.32
CA GLN A 14 -19.95 -7.30 6.58
C GLN A 14 -21.22 -7.08 7.41
N GLN A 15 -21.67 -5.83 7.58
CA GLN A 15 -22.91 -5.54 8.30
C GLN A 15 -24.15 -6.20 7.66
N LYS A 16 -24.17 -6.34 6.33
CA LYS A 16 -25.22 -7.07 5.63
C LYS A 16 -25.13 -8.58 5.87
N ALA A 17 -23.92 -9.13 5.90
CA ALA A 17 -23.69 -10.53 6.27
C ALA A 17 -24.17 -10.81 7.69
N ASP A 18 -23.80 -9.97 8.65
CA ASP A 18 -24.19 -10.11 10.06
C ASP A 18 -25.72 -10.09 10.19
N ARG A 19 -26.39 -9.17 9.50
CA ARG A 19 -27.86 -9.12 9.47
C ARG A 19 -28.50 -10.33 8.79
N ALA A 20 -27.89 -10.84 7.72
CA ALA A 20 -28.35 -12.08 7.09
C ALA A 20 -28.17 -13.27 8.05
N PHE A 21 -27.10 -13.28 8.84
CA PHE A 21 -26.88 -14.31 9.86
C PHE A 21 -27.92 -14.25 10.97
N GLU A 22 -28.26 -13.06 11.48
CA GLU A 22 -29.36 -12.86 12.43
C GLU A 22 -30.68 -13.42 11.86
N ASN A 23 -31.03 -13.05 10.63
CA ASN A 23 -32.23 -13.56 9.97
C ASN A 23 -32.21 -15.09 9.79
N TYR A 24 -31.03 -15.68 9.54
CA TYR A 24 -30.87 -17.13 9.48
C TYR A 24 -31.08 -17.77 10.85
N GLN A 25 -30.53 -17.21 11.93
CA GLN A 25 -30.75 -17.70 13.29
C GLN A 25 -32.23 -17.64 13.68
N ASP A 26 -32.92 -16.57 13.31
CA ASP A 26 -34.34 -16.37 13.64
C ASP A 26 -35.29 -17.27 12.85
N THR A 27 -34.98 -17.52 11.57
CA THR A 27 -35.92 -18.19 10.65
C THR A 27 -35.50 -19.59 10.23
N GLY A 28 -34.22 -19.95 10.39
CA GLY A 28 -33.63 -21.19 9.87
C GLY A 28 -33.60 -21.30 8.33
N LEU A 29 -34.02 -20.25 7.60
CA LEU A 29 -34.15 -20.31 6.15
C LEU A 29 -32.77 -20.24 5.47
N ARG A 30 -32.40 -21.30 4.74
CA ARG A 30 -31.14 -21.40 4.00
C ARG A 30 -30.83 -20.23 3.06
N ARG A 31 -31.84 -19.51 2.58
CA ARG A 31 -31.63 -18.31 1.75
C ARG A 31 -30.77 -17.26 2.46
N TYR A 32 -30.94 -17.11 3.77
CA TYR A 32 -30.20 -16.14 4.57
C TYR A 32 -28.77 -16.60 4.86
N ASP A 33 -28.54 -17.91 4.97
CA ASP A 33 -27.19 -18.48 5.04
C ASP A 33 -26.43 -18.28 3.72
N THR A 34 -27.11 -18.46 2.58
CA THR A 34 -26.53 -18.15 1.26
C THR A 34 -26.25 -16.64 1.10
N GLU A 35 -27.17 -15.79 1.56
CA GLU A 35 -26.99 -14.34 1.54
C GLU A 35 -25.83 -13.91 2.44
N ARG A 36 -25.66 -14.50 3.63
CA ARG A 36 -24.50 -14.27 4.50
C ARG A 36 -23.20 -14.56 3.76
N ASN A 37 -23.06 -15.78 3.23
CA ASN A 37 -21.82 -16.21 2.57
C ASN A 37 -21.46 -15.30 1.39
N ASN A 38 -22.44 -14.92 0.55
CA ASN A 38 -22.19 -14.02 -0.56
C ASN A 38 -21.71 -12.62 -0.12
N MET A 39 -22.23 -12.12 1.00
CA MET A 39 -21.87 -10.80 1.53
C MET A 39 -20.51 -10.85 2.24
N GLU A 40 -20.18 -11.96 2.90
CA GLU A 40 -18.84 -12.22 3.49
C GLU A 40 -17.77 -12.30 2.40
N ASP A 41 -18.00 -13.12 1.37
CA ASP A 41 -17.08 -13.28 0.23
C ASP A 41 -16.77 -11.92 -0.43
N LEU A 42 -17.81 -11.07 -0.57
CA LEU A 42 -17.66 -9.75 -1.15
C LEU A 42 -16.92 -8.78 -0.21
N ALA A 43 -17.18 -8.84 1.09
CA ALA A 43 -16.44 -8.04 2.07
C ALA A 43 -14.94 -8.42 2.07
N ASP A 44 -14.63 -9.71 1.98
CA ASP A 44 -13.26 -10.20 1.94
C ASP A 44 -12.54 -9.85 0.64
N ALA A 45 -13.22 -9.97 -0.51
CA ALA A 45 -12.68 -9.51 -1.78
C ALA A 45 -12.35 -7.99 -1.76
N LEU A 46 -13.20 -7.19 -1.10
CA LEU A 46 -12.97 -5.74 -0.96
C LEU A 46 -11.80 -5.43 -0.03
N ARG A 47 -11.63 -6.18 1.07
CA ARG A 47 -10.44 -6.07 1.93
C ARG A 47 -9.16 -6.44 1.20
N MET A 48 -9.18 -7.52 0.41
CA MET A 48 -8.04 -7.90 -0.44
C MET A 48 -7.72 -6.81 -1.47
N ALA A 49 -8.74 -6.22 -2.10
CA ALA A 49 -8.55 -5.11 -3.03
C ALA A 49 -8.00 -3.85 -2.34
N ALA A 50 -8.42 -3.56 -1.11
CA ALA A 50 -7.87 -2.43 -0.32
C ALA A 50 -6.38 -2.62 -0.07
N ASN A 51 -5.97 -3.82 0.37
CA ASN A 51 -4.56 -4.15 0.57
C ASN A 51 -3.76 -4.06 -0.75
N ALA A 52 -4.31 -4.57 -1.86
CA ALA A 52 -3.67 -4.47 -3.15
C ALA A 52 -3.53 -3.01 -3.64
N ALA A 53 -4.49 -2.15 -3.32
CA ALA A 53 -4.43 -0.72 -3.65
C ALA A 53 -3.32 -0.02 -2.86
N ASP A 54 -3.13 -0.36 -1.59
CA ASP A 54 -2.01 0.13 -0.78
C ASP A 54 -0.67 -0.36 -1.28
N GLU A 55 -0.52 -1.66 -1.53
CA GLU A 55 0.70 -2.24 -2.11
C GLU A 55 1.03 -1.56 -3.46
N HIS A 56 0.01 -1.26 -4.26
CA HIS A 56 0.20 -0.55 -5.53
C HIS A 56 0.62 0.92 -5.33
N ALA A 57 0.07 1.60 -4.33
CA ALA A 57 0.46 2.96 -3.98
C ALA A 57 1.91 3.00 -3.45
N GLU A 58 2.28 2.08 -2.57
CA GLU A 58 3.64 1.90 -2.08
C GLU A 58 4.61 1.63 -3.24
N HIS A 59 4.28 0.70 -4.14
CA HIS A 59 5.10 0.40 -5.30
C HIS A 59 5.25 1.61 -6.24
N THR A 60 4.19 2.39 -6.42
CA THR A 60 4.23 3.62 -7.23
C THR A 60 5.14 4.68 -6.60
N ASN A 61 5.02 4.88 -5.29
CA ASN A 61 5.89 5.79 -4.54
C ASN A 61 7.35 5.35 -4.59
N MET A 62 7.62 4.04 -4.40
CA MET A 62 8.97 3.48 -4.53
C MET A 62 9.56 3.71 -5.93
N ARG A 63 8.76 3.52 -6.98
CA ARG A 63 9.19 3.80 -8.35
C ARG A 63 9.53 5.28 -8.57
N GLY A 64 8.76 6.19 -7.95
CA GLY A 64 9.03 7.63 -7.97
C GLY A 64 10.39 7.96 -7.35
N SER A 65 10.64 7.53 -6.11
CA SER A 65 11.91 7.76 -5.42
C SER A 65 13.09 7.11 -6.16
N LEU A 66 12.91 5.92 -6.74
CA LEU A 66 13.94 5.29 -7.56
C LEU A 66 14.27 6.13 -8.80
N ALA A 67 13.27 6.71 -9.47
CA ALA A 67 13.49 7.59 -10.61
C ALA A 67 14.28 8.85 -10.22
N GLU A 68 14.03 9.41 -9.03
CA GLU A 68 14.82 10.52 -8.48
C GLU A 68 16.29 10.14 -8.28
N PHE A 69 16.57 8.98 -7.67
CA PHE A 69 17.94 8.49 -7.50
C PHE A 69 18.65 8.24 -8.83
N VAL A 70 17.98 7.64 -9.80
CA VAL A 70 18.54 7.39 -11.14
C VAL A 70 18.83 8.70 -11.86
N ASN A 71 17.94 9.69 -11.76
CA ASN A 71 18.19 11.03 -12.32
C ASN A 71 19.37 11.73 -11.63
N ALA A 72 19.48 11.64 -10.30
CA ALA A 72 20.62 12.18 -9.57
C ALA A 72 21.94 11.51 -10.01
N ALA A 73 21.96 10.19 -10.15
CA ALA A 73 23.11 9.44 -10.65
C ALA A 73 23.49 9.84 -12.09
N GLN A 74 22.50 10.05 -12.96
CA GLN A 74 22.73 10.54 -14.32
C GLN A 74 23.32 11.95 -14.32
N ASN A 75 22.80 12.85 -13.47
CA ASN A 75 23.32 14.22 -13.33
C ASN A 75 24.78 14.22 -12.86
N ILE A 76 25.11 13.40 -11.85
CA ILE A 76 26.49 13.20 -11.37
C ILE A 76 27.42 12.77 -12.51
N LYS A 77 26.97 11.82 -13.34
CA LYS A 77 27.75 11.33 -14.49
C LYS A 77 27.98 12.41 -15.55
N CYS A 78 27.05 13.34 -15.70
CA CYS A 78 27.14 14.45 -16.65
C CYS A 78 27.92 15.66 -16.09
N THR A 79 28.16 15.75 -14.78
CA THR A 79 28.97 16.81 -14.17
C THR A 79 30.45 16.62 -14.50
N THR A 80 31.04 17.63 -15.11
CA THR A 80 32.46 17.64 -15.51
C THR A 80 33.40 18.10 -14.41
N ASP A 81 32.92 18.91 -13.46
CA ASP A 81 33.69 19.36 -12.32
C ASP A 81 33.81 18.25 -11.25
N GLN A 82 35.04 17.98 -10.81
CA GLN A 82 35.31 16.86 -9.92
C GLN A 82 34.87 17.12 -8.48
N ASP A 83 35.02 18.36 -7.99
CA ASP A 83 34.64 18.72 -6.63
C ASP A 83 33.12 18.72 -6.47
N ASP A 84 32.39 19.24 -7.46
CA ASP A 84 30.94 19.20 -7.50
C ASP A 84 30.41 17.79 -7.67
N ARG A 85 31.10 16.93 -8.44
CA ARG A 85 30.74 15.52 -8.55
C ARG A 85 30.82 14.80 -7.20
N VAL A 86 31.85 15.06 -6.40
CA VAL A 86 32.00 14.47 -5.05
C VAL A 86 30.84 14.91 -4.15
N LYS A 87 30.51 16.20 -4.10
CA LYS A 87 29.38 16.71 -3.31
C LYS A 87 28.05 16.06 -3.71
N LEU A 88 27.82 15.89 -5.01
CA LEU A 88 26.60 15.27 -5.51
C LEU A 88 26.54 13.76 -5.20
N VAL A 89 27.67 13.06 -5.24
CA VAL A 89 27.75 11.65 -4.81
C VAL A 89 27.45 11.52 -3.32
N ASP A 90 28.06 12.35 -2.48
CA ASP A 90 27.80 12.33 -1.03
C ASP A 90 26.32 12.58 -0.73
N LYS A 91 25.72 13.56 -1.41
CA LYS A 91 24.28 13.82 -1.30
C LYS A 91 23.43 12.61 -1.73
N LEU A 92 23.75 11.97 -2.86
CA LEU A 92 23.02 10.77 -3.30
C LEU A 92 23.13 9.63 -2.29
N VAL A 93 24.29 9.46 -1.64
CA VAL A 93 24.47 8.48 -0.56
C VAL A 93 23.60 8.83 0.65
N GLU A 94 23.57 10.10 1.06
CA GLU A 94 22.71 10.56 2.17
C GLU A 94 21.22 10.32 1.87
N ASP A 95 20.76 10.66 0.66
CA ASP A 95 19.37 10.48 0.23
C ASP A 95 18.98 8.98 0.22
N LEU A 96 19.86 8.10 -0.28
CA LEU A 96 19.66 6.64 -0.26
C LEU A 96 19.59 6.10 1.18
N LEU A 97 20.44 6.58 2.08
CA LEU A 97 20.43 6.17 3.48
C LEU A 97 19.17 6.67 4.21
N ALA A 98 18.74 7.90 3.94
CA ALA A 98 17.50 8.44 4.49
C ALA A 98 16.28 7.62 4.03
N TYR A 99 16.24 7.27 2.75
CA TYR A 99 15.20 6.42 2.18
C TYR A 99 15.19 5.01 2.79
N GLY A 100 16.35 4.37 2.91
CA GLY A 100 16.47 3.06 3.56
C GLY A 100 16.03 3.06 5.03
N ARG A 101 16.25 4.16 5.77
CA ARG A 101 15.75 4.32 7.15
C ARG A 101 14.24 4.50 7.19
N MET A 102 13.67 5.33 6.29
CA MET A 102 12.23 5.55 6.21
C MET A 102 11.45 4.24 5.98
N HIS A 103 12.01 3.34 5.18
CA HIS A 103 11.44 2.01 4.92
C HIS A 103 11.88 0.92 5.90
N ASN A 104 12.59 1.27 6.98
CA ASN A 104 13.12 0.32 7.97
C ASN A 104 14.01 -0.80 7.40
N TRP A 105 14.68 -0.57 6.26
CA TRP A 105 15.63 -1.53 5.67
C TRP A 105 16.99 -1.52 6.36
N ILE A 106 17.31 -0.42 7.04
CA ILE A 106 18.56 -0.23 7.76
C ILE A 106 18.23 0.19 9.19
N ALA A 107 18.80 -0.50 10.17
CA ALA A 107 18.66 -0.13 11.58
C ALA A 107 19.20 1.28 11.83
N MET A 108 18.47 2.11 12.57
CA MET A 108 19.02 3.36 13.08
C MET A 108 20.19 3.02 14.01
N LYS A 109 21.41 3.42 13.65
CA LYS A 109 22.49 3.47 14.62
C LYS A 109 22.17 4.62 15.58
N GLY A 110 21.95 4.28 16.84
CA GLY A 110 21.77 5.24 17.94
C GLY A 110 23.04 6.01 18.25
#